data_AF-A0AAT9J1U8-F1
#
_entry.id   AF-A0AAT9J1U8-F1
#
_cell.length_a   1.000
_cell.length_b   1.000
_cell.length_c   1.000
_cell.angle_alpha   90.00
_cell.angle_beta   90.00
_cell.angle_gamma   90.00
#
_symmetry.space_group_name_H-M   'P 1'
#
loop_
_entity.id
_entity.type
_entity.pdbx_description
1 polymer ?
#
loop_
_entity_poly.entity_id
_entity_poly.type
_entity_poly.pdbx_seq_one_letter_code
_entity_poly.pdbx_strand_id
1 'polypeptide(L)'
;MTQRPPSSGATSADAPAFDVGEAVDRLFQDIIDSADNPLLQTSISLLREETLAIRAYEAEMLPDREAEYQRMLDCWRRKDKRGLQRELAAYYERREGIAAQVANRLSPLN
;
A
#
# COMPACT_ATOMS: atom_id res chain seq x y z
N MET A 1 24.79 -37.17 -37.39
CA MET A 1 24.43 -35.77 -37.09
C MET A 1 22.94 -35.75 -36.79
N THR A 2 22.55 -35.64 -35.52
CA THR A 2 21.14 -35.63 -35.11
C THR A 2 20.91 -34.39 -34.27
N GLN A 3 20.25 -33.39 -34.86
CA GLN A 3 19.92 -32.13 -34.21
C GLN A 3 18.80 -32.35 -33.18
N ARG A 4 19.05 -31.85 -31.96
CA ARG A 4 18.07 -31.77 -30.86
C ARG A 4 17.17 -30.55 -31.14
N PRO A 5 15.84 -30.65 -31.04
CA PRO A 5 14.96 -29.49 -31.22
C PRO A 5 15.18 -28.48 -30.08
N PRO A 6 15.00 -27.17 -30.33
CA PRO A 6 15.11 -26.18 -29.28
C PRO A 6 13.98 -26.38 -28.28
N SER A 7 14.32 -26.48 -27.00
CA SER A 7 13.37 -26.47 -25.91
C SER A 7 12.62 -25.14 -25.91
N SER A 8 11.41 -25.14 -26.47
CA SER A 8 10.43 -24.09 -26.30
C SER A 8 9.98 -24.03 -24.84
N GLY A 9 9.90 -22.82 -24.30
CA GLY A 9 8.96 -22.49 -23.24
C GLY A 9 9.39 -22.90 -21.83
N ALA A 10 10.46 -22.31 -21.31
CA ALA A 10 10.37 -21.86 -19.93
C ALA A 10 9.41 -20.66 -19.94
N THR A 11 8.12 -20.94 -19.79
CA THR A 11 7.14 -19.96 -19.33
C THR A 11 7.73 -19.38 -18.04
N SER A 12 8.25 -18.16 -18.12
CA SER A 12 8.60 -17.36 -16.96
C SER A 12 7.35 -17.35 -16.09
N ALA A 13 7.40 -18.12 -15.00
CA ALA A 13 6.34 -18.18 -14.03
C ALA A 13 6.03 -16.75 -13.59
N ASP A 14 4.75 -16.39 -13.70
CA ASP A 14 4.14 -15.15 -13.20
C ASP A 14 4.89 -14.68 -11.95
N ALA A 15 5.69 -13.62 -12.10
CA ALA A 15 6.03 -12.83 -10.93
C ALA A 15 4.69 -12.29 -10.42
N PRO A 16 4.30 -12.54 -9.16
CA PRO A 16 3.05 -11.99 -8.64
C PRO A 16 3.11 -10.47 -8.83
N ALA A 17 2.07 -9.92 -9.46
CA ALA A 17 1.93 -8.48 -9.64
C ALA A 17 2.15 -7.79 -8.29
N PHE A 18 2.98 -6.75 -8.27
CA PHE A 18 3.33 -6.05 -7.04
C PHE A 18 2.07 -5.53 -6.33
N ASP A 19 1.77 -6.08 -5.16
CA ASP A 19 0.63 -5.64 -4.35
C ASP A 19 1.04 -4.43 -3.49
N VAL A 20 0.71 -3.24 -4.00
CA VAL A 20 0.95 -1.97 -3.30
C VAL A 20 0.26 -1.94 -1.94
N GLY A 21 -0.93 -2.53 -1.82
CA GLY A 21 -1.68 -2.57 -0.57
C GLY A 21 -0.93 -3.37 0.48
N GLU A 22 -0.52 -4.59 0.14
CA GLU A 22 0.28 -5.43 1.04
C GLU A 22 1.62 -4.75 1.42
N ALA A 23 2.28 -4.10 0.46
CA ALA A 23 3.54 -3.40 0.70
C ALA A 23 3.40 -2.21 1.66
N VAL A 24 2.32 -1.42 1.52
CA VAL A 24 1.97 -0.33 2.44
C VAL A 24 1.68 -0.90 3.84
N ASP A 25 0.96 -2.02 3.93
CA ASP A 25 0.66 -2.65 5.22
C ASP A 25 1.89 -3.06 6.00
N ARG A 26 2.85 -3.69 5.32
CA ARG A 26 4.13 -4.07 5.93
C ARG A 26 4.89 -2.84 6.41
N LEU A 27 4.88 -1.75 5.64
CA LEU A 27 5.51 -0.49 6.06
C LEU A 27 4.87 0.08 7.34
N PHE A 28 3.53 0.04 7.45
CA PHE A 28 2.84 0.48 8.67
C PHE A 28 3.20 -0.41 9.87
N GLN A 29 3.25 -1.73 9.68
CA GLN A 29 3.67 -2.65 10.73
C GLN A 29 5.11 -2.37 11.20
N ASP A 30 6.05 -2.16 10.27
CA ASP A 30 7.44 -1.81 10.60
C ASP A 30 7.52 -0.50 11.41
N ILE A 31 6.69 0.50 11.08
CA ILE A 31 6.63 1.77 11.81
C ILE A 31 6.07 1.54 13.23
N ILE A 32 4.99 0.76 13.36
CA ILE A 32 4.38 0.41 14.65
C ILE A 32 5.39 -0.32 15.55
N ASP A 33 6.04 -1.35 15.02
CA ASP A 33 7.00 -2.18 15.75
C ASP A 33 8.21 -1.37 16.21
N SER A 34 8.56 -0.31 15.48
CA SER A 34 9.64 0.61 15.85
C SER A 34 9.25 1.67 16.88
N ALA A 35 7.96 1.83 17.17
CA ALA A 35 7.48 2.87 18.07
C ALA A 35 7.57 2.40 19.52
N ASP A 36 8.36 3.08 20.35
CA ASP A 36 8.49 2.78 21.79
C ASP A 36 7.29 3.25 22.64
N ASN A 37 6.23 3.77 22.01
CA ASN A 37 5.07 4.35 22.70
C ASN A 37 3.79 3.55 22.38
N PRO A 38 3.19 2.85 23.37
CA PRO A 38 1.99 2.04 23.18
C PRO A 38 0.77 2.82 22.67
N LEU A 39 0.64 4.10 23.02
CA LEU A 39 -0.45 4.95 22.51
C LEU A 39 -0.25 5.22 21.02
N LEU A 40 0.98 5.50 20.58
CA LEU A 40 1.28 5.70 19.16
C LEU A 40 1.06 4.40 18.36
N GLN A 41 1.47 3.25 18.88
CA GLN A 41 1.19 1.95 18.26
C GLN A 41 -0.32 1.74 18.05
N THR A 42 -1.12 2.04 19.07
CA THR A 42 -2.58 1.91 19.01
C THR A 42 -3.18 2.85 17.97
N SER A 43 -2.78 4.13 17.97
CA SER A 43 -3.28 5.11 17.01
C SER A 43 -2.95 4.75 15.57
N ILE A 44 -1.73 4.30 15.29
CA ILE A 44 -1.32 3.91 13.94
C ILE A 44 -2.03 2.62 13.50
N SER A 45 -2.28 1.69 14.42
CA SER A 45 -3.05 0.46 14.14
C SER A 45 -4.49 0.76 13.74
N LEU A 46 -5.18 1.65 14.49
CA LEU A 46 -6.54 2.07 14.17
C LEU A 46 -6.62 2.75 12.80
N LEU A 47 -5.70 3.68 12.52
CA LEU A 47 -5.64 4.35 11.22
C LEU A 47 -5.38 3.37 10.07
N ARG A 48 -4.52 2.36 10.30
CA ARG A 48 -4.29 1.29 9.32
C ARG A 48 -5.59 0.54 9.04
N GLU A 49 -6.33 0.12 10.07
CA GLU A 49 -7.60 -0.61 9.94
C GLU A 49 -8.64 0.18 9.15
N GLU A 50 -8.79 1.48 9.39
CA GLU A 50 -9.70 2.36 8.64
C GLU A 50 -9.39 2.35 7.14
N THR A 51 -8.11 2.30 6.77
CA THR A 51 -7.70 2.27 5.36
C THR A 51 -7.86 0.89 4.69
N LEU A 52 -8.05 -0.19 5.45
CA LEU A 52 -8.25 -1.53 4.86
C LEU A 52 -9.58 -1.62 4.09
N ALA A 53 -10.63 -0.93 4.55
CA ALA A 53 -11.95 -0.96 3.92
C ALA A 53 -11.96 -0.34 2.50
N ILE A 54 -11.06 0.58 2.23
CA ILE A 54 -10.97 1.32 0.96
C ILE A 54 -9.95 0.71 -0.02
N ARG A 55 -9.09 -0.21 0.43
CA ARG A 55 -8.02 -0.83 -0.39
C ARG A 55 -8.46 -1.45 -1.69
N ALA A 56 -9.60 -2.13 -1.69
CA ALA A 56 -10.15 -2.77 -2.88
C ALA A 56 -10.42 -1.76 -4.01
N TYR A 57 -10.60 -0.49 -3.67
CA TYR A 57 -10.94 0.60 -4.60
C TYR A 57 -9.74 1.49 -4.94
N GLU A 58 -8.66 1.44 -4.15
CA GLU A 58 -7.47 2.28 -4.36
C GLU A 58 -6.82 2.04 -5.72
N ALA A 59 -6.86 0.81 -6.25
CA ALA A 59 -6.29 0.50 -7.57
C ALA A 59 -6.95 1.30 -8.69
N GLU A 60 -8.25 1.55 -8.57
CA GLU A 60 -9.05 2.26 -9.56
C GLU A 60 -9.03 3.77 -9.31
N MET A 61 -9.09 4.18 -8.04
CA MET A 61 -9.26 5.59 -7.65
C MET A 61 -7.94 6.34 -7.44
N LEU A 62 -6.83 5.63 -7.19
CA LEU A 62 -5.52 6.20 -6.89
C LEU A 62 -4.44 5.56 -7.81
N PRO A 63 -4.35 6.01 -9.08
CA PRO A 63 -3.42 5.43 -10.04
C PRO A 63 -1.95 5.64 -9.66
N ASP A 64 -1.63 6.64 -8.83
CA ASP A 64 -0.28 6.94 -8.36
C ASP A 64 0.07 6.30 -7.00
N ARG A 65 -0.76 5.38 -6.49
CA ARG A 65 -0.56 4.72 -5.18
C ARG A 65 0.80 4.05 -5.02
N GLU A 66 1.37 3.48 -6.08
CA GLU A 66 2.70 2.88 -6.03
C GLU A 66 3.79 3.94 -5.83
N ALA A 67 3.72 5.05 -6.57
CA ALA A 67 4.67 6.14 -6.44
C ALA A 67 4.58 6.79 -5.04
N GLU A 68 3.39 6.86 -4.46
CA GLU A 68 3.19 7.30 -3.09
C GLU A 68 3.82 6.34 -2.06
N TYR A 69 3.61 5.04 -2.21
CA TYR A 69 4.28 4.03 -1.39
C TYR A 69 5.80 4.20 -1.43
N GLN A 70 6.38 4.38 -2.62
CA GLN A 70 7.83 4.58 -2.76
C GLN A 70 8.33 5.83 -2.03
N ARG A 71 7.59 6.94 -2.05
CA ARG A 71 7.94 8.15 -1.27
C ARG A 71 7.95 7.89 0.24
N MET A 72 6.92 7.21 0.75
CA MET A 72 6.85 6.84 2.17
C MET A 72 8.01 5.91 2.56
N LEU A 73 8.28 4.89 1.74
CA LEU A 73 9.37 3.94 1.95
C LEU A 73 10.74 4.63 1.95
N ASP A 74 10.97 5.58 1.05
CA ASP A 74 12.21 6.34 0.99
C ASP A 74 12.42 7.20 2.23
N CYS A 75 11.38 7.91 2.70
CA CYS A 75 11.44 8.66 3.95
C CYS A 75 11.74 7.73 5.14
N TRP A 76 11.09 6.57 5.21
CA TRP A 76 11.31 5.57 6.25
C TRP A 76 12.75 5.03 6.26
N ARG A 77 13.27 4.63 5.09
CA ARG A 77 14.64 4.12 4.94
C ARG A 77 15.69 5.16 5.32
N ARG A 78 15.46 6.43 4.97
CA ARG A 78 16.36 7.54 5.32
C ARG A 78 16.21 8.04 6.75
N LYS A 79 15.29 7.45 7.54
CA LYS A 79 14.90 7.92 8.88
C LYS A 79 14.49 9.40 8.91
N ASP A 80 13.97 9.91 7.78
CA ASP A 80 13.44 11.26 7.67
C ASP A 80 12.04 11.32 8.28
N LYS A 81 11.97 11.54 9.59
CA LYS A 81 10.72 11.59 10.35
C LYS A 81 9.78 12.70 9.87
N ARG A 82 10.32 13.86 9.50
CA ARG A 82 9.52 15.01 9.04
C ARG A 82 8.95 14.76 7.65
N GLY A 83 9.77 14.23 6.74
CA GLY A 83 9.32 13.78 5.42
C GLY A 83 8.24 12.71 5.54
N LEU A 84 8.47 11.70 6.37
CA LEU A 84 7.52 10.60 6.58
C LEU A 84 6.19 11.10 7.15
N GLN A 85 6.20 12.02 8.12
CA GLN A 85 4.97 12.59 8.67
C GLN A 85 4.15 13.32 7.61
N ARG A 86 4.81 14.07 6.72
CA ARG A 86 4.14 14.77 5.61
C ARG A 86 3.55 13.79 4.59
N GLU A 87 4.31 12.76 4.21
CA GLU A 87 3.80 11.75 3.26
C GLU A 87 2.64 10.95 3.88
N LEU A 88 2.71 10.59 5.17
CA LEU A 88 1.61 9.93 5.87
C LEU A 88 0.36 10.81 5.96
N ALA A 89 0.51 12.10 6.27
CA ALA A 89 -0.63 13.02 6.28
C ALA A 89 -1.29 13.11 4.90
N ALA A 90 -0.49 13.26 3.84
CA ALA A 90 -1.00 13.30 2.46
C ALA A 90 -1.60 11.96 2.00
N TYR A 91 -1.07 10.83 2.52
CA TYR A 91 -1.64 9.51 2.30
C TYR A 91 -3.06 9.45 2.86
N TYR A 92 -3.26 9.80 4.14
CA TYR A 92 -4.57 9.77 4.79
C TYR A 92 -5.56 10.75 4.19
N GLU A 93 -5.15 12.00 3.91
CA GLU A 93 -6.02 13.02 3.29
C GLU A 93 -6.57 12.55 1.94
N ARG A 94 -5.76 11.88 1.12
CA ARG A 94 -6.23 11.33 -0.15
C ARG A 94 -7.21 10.18 0.03
N ARG A 95 -7.02 9.35 1.05
CA ARG A 95 -7.92 8.24 1.39
C ARG A 95 -9.25 8.76 1.93
N GLU A 96 -9.23 9.81 2.74
CA GLU A 96 -10.41 10.53 3.18
C GLU A 96 -11.18 11.14 1.99
N GLY A 97 -10.46 11.73 1.03
CA GLY A 97 -11.06 12.31 -0.17
C GLY A 97 -11.81 11.31 -1.07
N ILE A 98 -11.39 10.04 -1.09
CA ILE A 98 -12.09 8.97 -1.83
C ILE A 98 -13.09 8.20 -0.95
N ALA A 99 -13.04 8.33 0.38
CA ALA A 99 -13.87 7.57 1.30
C ALA A 99 -15.37 7.73 1.03
N ALA A 100 -15.84 8.94 0.72
CA ALA A 100 -17.23 9.19 0.36
C ALA A 100 -17.64 8.48 -0.95
N GLN A 101 -16.74 8.42 -1.94
CA GLN A 101 -16.98 7.73 -3.21
C GLN A 101 -17.01 6.21 -3.02
N VAL A 102 -16.15 5.68 -2.15
CA VAL A 102 -16.16 4.26 -1.77
C VAL A 102 -17.41 3.90 -0.99
N ALA A 103 -17.83 4.73 -0.03
CA ALA A 103 -19.06 4.52 0.74
C ALA A 103 -20.32 4.49 -0.15
N ASN A 104 -20.38 5.34 -1.18
CA ASN A 104 -21.44 5.32 -2.18
C ASN A 104 -21.45 4.03 -3.03
N ARG A 105 -20.30 3.40 -3.26
CA ARG A 105 -20.21 2.10 -3.96
C ARG A 105 -20.53 0.91 -3.05
N LEU A 106 -20.20 1.01 -1.76
CA LEU A 106 -20.48 0.00 -0.75
C LEU A 106 -21.95 -0.01 -0.31
N SER A 107 -22.65 1.12 -0.43
CA SER A 107 -24.08 1.19 -0.16
C SER A 107 -24.84 0.59 -1.34
N PRO A 108 -25.42 -0.62 -1.22
CA PRO A 108 -26.39 -1.06 -2.21
C PRO A 108 -27.56 -0.07 -2.15
N LEU A 109 -27.97 0.44 -3.31
CA LEU A 109 -29.21 1.20 -3.47
C LEU A 109 -30.34 0.52 -2.67
N ASN A 110 -30.84 1.20 -1.64
CA ASN A 110 -32.21 0.99 -1.17
C ASN A 110 -33.17 1.62 -2.18
#